data_AF-A0A818DXI1-F1
#
_entry.id   AF-A0A818DXI1-F1
#
_cell.length_a   1.000
_cell.length_b   1.000
_cell.length_c   1.000
_cell.angle_alpha   90.00
_cell.angle_beta   90.00
_cell.angle_gamma   90.00
#
_symmetry.space_group_name_H-M   'P 1'
#
loop_
_entity.id
_entity.type
_entity.pdbx_description
1 polymer ?
#
loop_
_entity_poly.entity_id
_entity_poly.type
_entity_poly.pdbx_seq_one_letter_code
_entity_poly.pdbx_strand_id
1 'polypeptide(L)'
;MESISNDDWEQKCSGLNLLQILIAQYPDTITQNLHQVVLILIQEVKNLRSQVARFALSTFCDMFKNLKRNMDIELDITVKAIIQKSAESNEFFRSDAEKCLQMMVDNVTLQKALQALIAGGARELKFVFYFLFFVIDCGVLIQPLCTLSQNSNLRIRPEIVLKLANLVPRVCQRKQKQVEIHLLPTYWKLLSLLRGQNSTTISTSASGSNSLNSSIHVLTMALYTELGSVLIEKASSSSLVTPQNLQLLRELCTNISTE
;
A
#
# COMPACT_ATOMS: atom_id res chain seq x y z
N MET A 1 -37.31 -6.49 -36.05
CA MET A 1 -35.97 -5.87 -36.06
C MET A 1 -36.09 -4.55 -35.33
N GLU A 2 -35.13 -4.21 -34.48
CA GLU A 2 -35.05 -3.04 -33.58
C GLU A 2 -35.66 -3.19 -32.17
N SER A 3 -35.00 -4.01 -31.34
CA SER A 3 -34.73 -3.69 -29.91
C SER A 3 -33.77 -4.73 -29.31
N ILE A 4 -32.75 -5.11 -30.09
CA ILE A 4 -31.52 -5.71 -29.54
C ILE A 4 -30.58 -4.52 -29.32
N SER A 5 -30.25 -4.22 -28.06
CA SER A 5 -29.33 -3.16 -27.57
C SER A 5 -30.00 -2.03 -26.81
N ASN A 6 -30.52 -2.32 -25.61
CA ASN A 6 -30.43 -1.33 -24.54
C ASN A 6 -29.88 -2.03 -23.29
N ASP A 7 -28.55 -2.21 -23.30
CA ASP A 7 -27.79 -2.20 -22.07
C ASP A 7 -28.04 -0.81 -21.45
N ASP A 8 -29.10 -0.66 -20.64
CA ASP A 8 -29.74 0.60 -20.20
C ASP A 8 -28.80 1.43 -19.30
N TRP A 9 -27.70 1.85 -19.89
CA TRP A 9 -26.64 2.62 -19.26
C TRP A 9 -27.14 3.95 -18.69
N GLU A 10 -28.20 4.53 -19.28
CA GLU A 10 -28.87 5.72 -18.75
C GLU A 10 -29.52 5.43 -17.41
N GLN A 11 -30.19 4.29 -17.27
CA GLN A 11 -30.76 3.87 -15.99
C GLN A 11 -29.65 3.60 -14.97
N LYS A 12 -28.54 2.98 -15.38
CA LYS A 12 -27.38 2.79 -14.51
C LYS A 12 -26.81 4.13 -14.03
N CYS A 13 -26.59 5.08 -14.94
CA CYS A 13 -26.13 6.44 -14.59
C CYS A 13 -27.12 7.16 -13.66
N SER A 14 -28.43 7.04 -13.91
CA SER A 14 -29.47 7.59 -13.03
C SER A 14 -29.44 6.98 -11.63
N GLY A 15 -29.30 5.65 -11.54
CA GLY A 15 -29.15 4.92 -10.29
C GLY A 15 -27.89 5.32 -9.52
N LEU A 16 -26.77 5.49 -10.22
CA LEU A 16 -25.51 5.97 -9.62
C LEU A 16 -25.62 7.42 -9.13
N ASN A 17 -26.32 8.28 -9.86
CA ASN A 17 -26.59 9.66 -9.43
C ASN A 17 -27.43 9.70 -8.15
N LEU A 18 -28.48 8.87 -8.07
CA LEU A 18 -29.27 8.71 -6.84
C LEU A 18 -28.40 8.20 -5.70
N LEU A 19 -27.52 7.23 -5.96
CA LEU A 19 -26.59 6.73 -4.96
C LEU A 19 -25.64 7.83 -4.44
N GLN A 20 -25.10 8.69 -5.30
CA GLN A 20 -24.27 9.83 -4.89
C GLN A 20 -25.04 10.79 -3.96
N ILE A 21 -26.31 11.06 -4.27
CA ILE A 21 -27.19 11.87 -3.41
C ILE A 21 -27.37 11.20 -2.05
N LEU A 22 -27.62 9.90 -2.02
CA LEU A 22 -27.79 9.14 -0.78
C LEU A 22 -26.51 9.09 0.05
N ILE A 23 -25.34 8.93 -0.58
CA ILE A 23 -24.04 8.98 0.11
C ILE A 23 -23.83 10.34 0.79
N ALA A 24 -24.22 11.43 0.13
CA ALA A 24 -24.06 12.78 0.65
C ALA A 24 -25.06 13.11 1.78
N GLN A 25 -26.30 12.64 1.66
CA GLN A 25 -27.38 12.99 2.60
C GLN A 25 -27.54 11.99 3.77
N TYR A 26 -27.26 10.71 3.54
CA TYR A 26 -27.52 9.61 4.48
C TYR A 26 -26.34 8.61 4.55
N PRO A 27 -25.12 9.04 4.91
CA PRO A 27 -23.92 8.20 4.88
C PRO A 27 -23.99 6.97 5.80
N ASP A 28 -24.73 7.05 6.91
CA ASP A 28 -24.88 5.92 7.85
C ASP A 28 -25.67 4.76 7.23
N THR A 29 -26.71 5.06 6.45
CA THR A 29 -27.51 4.04 5.74
C THR A 29 -26.66 3.31 4.69
N ILE A 30 -25.79 4.04 3.99
CA ILE A 30 -24.86 3.44 3.03
C ILE A 30 -23.82 2.58 3.76
N THR A 31 -23.32 3.04 4.91
CA THR A 31 -22.36 2.30 5.73
C THR A 31 -22.90 0.95 6.20
N GLN A 32 -24.20 0.87 6.54
CA GLN A 32 -24.84 -0.39 6.94
C GLN A 32 -24.88 -1.45 5.82
N ASN A 33 -24.90 -1.01 4.55
CA ASN A 33 -24.93 -1.89 3.37
C ASN A 33 -23.67 -1.76 2.52
N LEU A 34 -22.56 -1.34 3.14
CA LEU A 34 -21.36 -0.87 2.44
C LEU A 34 -20.81 -1.90 1.46
N HIS A 35 -20.63 -3.14 1.90
CA HIS A 35 -20.03 -4.20 1.09
C HIS A 35 -20.80 -4.43 -0.21
N GLN A 36 -22.13 -4.51 -0.15
CA GLN A 36 -22.96 -4.73 -1.32
C GLN A 36 -22.88 -3.54 -2.31
N VAL A 37 -22.91 -2.31 -1.79
CA VAL A 37 -22.74 -1.09 -2.60
C VAL A 37 -21.37 -1.10 -3.30
N VAL A 38 -20.30 -1.44 -2.59
CA VAL A 38 -18.96 -1.54 -3.15
C VAL A 38 -18.89 -2.60 -4.26
N LEU A 39 -19.46 -3.79 -4.06
CA LEU A 39 -19.44 -4.84 -5.07
C LEU A 39 -20.17 -4.43 -6.36
N ILE A 40 -21.33 -3.78 -6.24
CA ILE A 40 -22.08 -3.26 -7.38
C ILE A 40 -21.23 -2.21 -8.12
N LEU A 41 -20.64 -1.26 -7.39
CA LEU A 41 -19.79 -0.24 -8.01
C LEU A 41 -18.54 -0.82 -8.66
N ILE A 42 -17.93 -1.87 -8.10
CA ILE A 42 -16.80 -2.57 -8.73
C ILE A 42 -17.20 -3.17 -10.08
N GLN A 43 -18.42 -3.71 -10.19
CA GLN A 43 -18.94 -4.20 -11.47
C GLN A 43 -19.10 -3.04 -12.46
N GLU A 44 -19.63 -1.90 -12.02
CA GLU A 44 -19.81 -0.74 -12.89
C GLU A 44 -18.50 -0.06 -13.28
N VAL A 45 -17.45 -0.09 -12.45
CA VAL A 45 -16.10 0.35 -12.84
C VAL A 45 -15.55 -0.50 -14.00
N LYS A 46 -15.89 -1.78 -14.05
CA LYS A 46 -15.47 -2.70 -15.13
C LYS A 46 -16.37 -2.61 -16.37
N ASN A 47 -17.39 -1.76 -16.35
CA ASN A 47 -18.32 -1.62 -17.46
C ASN A 47 -17.58 -1.18 -18.75
N LEU A 48 -17.99 -1.75 -19.89
CA LEU A 48 -17.43 -1.44 -21.20
C LEU A 48 -17.81 -0.04 -21.66
N ARG A 49 -18.94 0.49 -21.18
CA ARG A 49 -19.36 1.85 -21.48
C ARG A 49 -18.63 2.83 -20.58
N SER A 50 -17.74 3.63 -21.18
CA SER A 50 -16.90 4.58 -20.46
C SER A 50 -17.69 5.53 -19.56
N GLN A 51 -18.87 5.99 -19.98
CA GLN A 51 -19.68 6.89 -19.15
C GLN A 51 -20.11 6.26 -17.83
N VAL A 52 -20.54 5.00 -17.85
CA VAL A 52 -20.96 4.27 -16.64
C VAL A 52 -19.77 4.03 -15.73
N ALA A 53 -18.64 3.58 -16.29
CA ALA A 53 -17.41 3.36 -15.52
C ALA A 53 -16.87 4.64 -14.88
N ARG A 54 -16.87 5.76 -15.61
CA ARG A 54 -16.45 7.07 -15.08
C ARG A 54 -17.39 7.56 -13.97
N PHE A 55 -18.70 7.36 -14.13
CA PHE A 55 -19.68 7.70 -13.11
C PHE A 55 -19.48 6.84 -11.84
N ALA A 56 -19.18 5.55 -11.99
CA ALA A 56 -18.86 4.66 -10.88
C ALA A 56 -17.58 5.11 -10.14
N LEU A 57 -16.52 5.51 -10.86
CA LEU A 57 -15.32 6.11 -10.26
C LEU A 57 -15.62 7.41 -9.51
N SER A 58 -16.47 8.27 -10.09
CA SER A 58 -16.93 9.49 -9.41
C SER A 58 -17.72 9.15 -8.14
N THR A 59 -18.54 8.10 -8.17
CA THR A 59 -19.31 7.65 -6.99
C THR A 59 -18.37 7.14 -5.89
N PHE A 60 -17.31 6.41 -6.24
CA PHE A 60 -16.27 6.03 -5.27
C PHE A 60 -15.58 7.25 -4.65
N CYS A 61 -15.34 8.33 -5.40
CA CYS A 61 -14.82 9.58 -4.82
C CYS A 61 -15.75 10.12 -3.73
N ASP A 62 -17.06 10.11 -3.95
CA ASP A 62 -18.04 10.55 -2.96
C ASP A 62 -18.10 9.62 -1.75
N MET A 63 -17.96 8.30 -1.96
CA MET A 63 -17.85 7.35 -0.84
C MET A 63 -16.62 7.63 0.01
N PHE A 64 -15.44 7.87 -0.59
CA PHE A 64 -14.24 8.22 0.17
C PHE A 64 -14.43 9.52 0.95
N LYS A 65 -15.00 10.55 0.32
CA LYS A 65 -15.22 11.86 0.93
C LYS A 65 -16.19 11.83 2.12
N ASN A 66 -17.30 11.10 1.97
CA ASN A 66 -18.41 11.16 2.94
C ASN A 66 -18.35 10.02 3.96
N LEU A 67 -17.91 8.82 3.58
CA LEU A 67 -17.84 7.65 4.47
C LEU A 67 -16.48 7.53 5.17
N LYS A 68 -15.41 8.10 4.60
CA LYS A 68 -14.09 8.24 5.25
C LYS A 68 -13.57 6.90 5.80
N ARG A 69 -13.27 6.81 7.10
CA ARG A 69 -12.74 5.61 7.77
C ARG A 69 -13.65 4.40 7.67
N ASN A 70 -14.95 4.58 7.45
CA ASN A 70 -15.86 3.45 7.23
C ASN A 70 -15.50 2.68 5.95
N MET A 71 -14.82 3.31 4.98
CA MET A 71 -14.32 2.63 3.79
C MET A 71 -13.13 1.70 4.06
N ASP A 72 -12.42 1.83 5.20
CA ASP A 72 -11.18 1.11 5.49
C ASP A 72 -11.29 -0.42 5.35
N ILE A 73 -12.49 -0.96 5.58
CA ILE A 73 -12.77 -2.40 5.50
C ILE A 73 -12.92 -2.92 4.06
N GLU A 74 -13.24 -2.06 3.09
CA GLU A 74 -13.45 -2.43 1.69
C GLU A 74 -12.30 -1.98 0.76
N LEU A 75 -11.32 -1.24 1.27
CA LEU A 75 -10.26 -0.64 0.45
C LEU A 75 -9.50 -1.65 -0.41
N ASP A 76 -9.21 -2.83 0.11
CA ASP A 76 -8.40 -3.83 -0.61
C ASP A 76 -9.06 -4.25 -1.94
N ILE A 77 -10.38 -4.44 -1.96
CA ILE A 77 -11.10 -4.82 -3.18
C ILE A 77 -11.38 -3.61 -4.09
N THR A 78 -11.70 -2.46 -3.50
CA THR A 78 -11.99 -1.22 -4.24
C THR A 78 -10.75 -0.71 -4.97
N VAL A 79 -9.62 -0.59 -4.26
CA VAL A 79 -8.36 -0.09 -4.82
C VAL A 79 -7.87 -1.00 -5.93
N LYS A 80 -7.97 -2.32 -5.75
CA LYS A 80 -7.60 -3.29 -6.78
C LYS A 80 -8.43 -3.09 -8.06
N ALA A 81 -9.74 -2.89 -7.94
CA ALA A 81 -10.60 -2.65 -9.10
C ALA A 81 -10.26 -1.33 -9.82
N ILE A 82 -10.03 -0.25 -9.08
CA ILE A 82 -9.65 1.06 -9.63
C ILE A 82 -8.31 0.98 -10.36
N ILE A 83 -7.30 0.35 -9.76
CA ILE A 83 -5.97 0.18 -10.37
C ILE A 83 -6.08 -0.66 -11.63
N GLN A 84 -6.83 -1.76 -11.61
CA GLN A 84 -7.05 -2.59 -12.80
C GLN A 84 -7.69 -1.79 -13.94
N LYS A 85 -8.70 -0.95 -13.65
CA LYS A 85 -9.33 -0.11 -14.67
C LYS A 85 -8.38 0.93 -15.25
N SER A 86 -7.51 1.53 -14.42
CA SER A 86 -6.51 2.50 -14.88
C SER A 86 -5.46 1.91 -15.83
N ALA A 87 -5.29 0.59 -15.82
CA ALA A 87 -4.35 -0.12 -16.68
C ALA A 87 -4.89 -0.39 -18.11
N GLU A 88 -6.19 -0.18 -18.37
CA GLU A 88 -6.84 -0.48 -19.66
C GLU A 88 -6.55 0.56 -20.78
N SER A 89 -5.40 1.24 -20.73
CA SER A 89 -4.82 2.09 -21.79
C SER A 89 -5.48 3.45 -22.11
N ASN A 90 -6.64 3.78 -21.55
CA ASN A 90 -7.26 5.10 -21.80
C ASN A 90 -6.79 6.16 -20.78
N GLU A 91 -6.27 7.29 -21.27
CA GLU A 91 -5.79 8.40 -20.45
C GLU A 91 -6.90 8.98 -19.55
N PHE A 92 -8.16 8.97 -20.00
CA PHE A 92 -9.30 9.41 -19.20
C PHE A 92 -9.51 8.55 -17.94
N PHE A 93 -9.44 7.22 -18.06
CA PHE A 93 -9.58 6.34 -16.90
C PHE A 93 -8.40 6.47 -15.94
N ARG A 94 -7.20 6.74 -16.47
CA ARG A 94 -6.04 7.02 -15.63
C ARG A 94 -6.27 8.27 -14.80
N SER A 95 -6.64 9.39 -15.42
CA SER A 95 -6.91 10.65 -14.71
C SER A 95 -8.03 10.51 -13.66
N ASP A 96 -9.14 9.84 -13.99
CA ASP A 96 -10.24 9.63 -13.06
C ASP A 96 -9.84 8.70 -11.90
N ALA A 97 -9.07 7.64 -12.17
CA ALA A 97 -8.55 6.76 -11.14
C ALA A 97 -7.56 7.49 -10.21
N GLU A 98 -6.69 8.33 -10.75
CA GLU A 98 -5.75 9.14 -9.96
C GLU A 98 -6.48 10.07 -9.01
N LYS A 99 -7.50 10.80 -9.51
CA LYS A 99 -8.37 11.63 -8.68
C LYS A 99 -9.07 10.81 -7.59
N CYS A 100 -9.54 9.61 -7.93
CA CYS A 100 -10.22 8.73 -6.99
C CYS A 100 -9.28 8.23 -5.88
N LEU A 101 -8.05 7.84 -6.23
CA LEU A 101 -7.03 7.44 -5.27
C LEU A 101 -6.55 8.60 -4.40
N GLN A 102 -6.53 9.83 -4.92
CA GLN A 102 -6.28 11.04 -4.12
C GLN A 102 -7.36 11.24 -3.07
N MET A 103 -8.62 11.24 -3.50
CA MET A 103 -9.76 11.37 -2.59
C MET A 103 -9.75 10.29 -1.50
N MET A 104 -9.34 9.07 -1.84
CA MET A 104 -9.14 8.00 -0.86
C MET A 104 -8.09 8.39 0.18
N VAL A 105 -6.87 8.71 -0.24
CA VAL A 105 -5.75 9.00 0.67
C VAL A 105 -6.05 10.17 1.61
N ASP A 106 -6.79 11.17 1.14
CA ASP A 106 -7.13 12.36 1.93
C ASP A 106 -8.18 12.08 3.03
N ASN A 107 -8.99 11.03 2.89
CA ASN A 107 -10.17 10.82 3.72
C ASN A 107 -10.16 9.52 4.55
N VAL A 108 -9.41 8.51 4.13
CA VAL A 108 -9.34 7.21 4.81
C VAL A 108 -8.12 7.11 5.73
N THR A 109 -7.99 6.03 6.49
CA THR A 109 -6.81 5.87 7.33
C THR A 109 -5.56 5.64 6.48
N LEU A 110 -4.54 6.49 6.64
CA LEU A 110 -3.28 6.40 5.87
C LEU A 110 -2.67 4.99 5.85
N GLN A 111 -2.66 4.32 7.00
CA GLN A 111 -2.15 2.94 7.10
C GLN A 111 -2.93 1.97 6.20
N LYS A 112 -4.25 2.09 6.15
CA LYS A 112 -5.12 1.23 5.34
C LYS A 112 -5.02 1.57 3.86
N ALA A 113 -4.95 2.86 3.51
CA ALA A 113 -4.67 3.31 2.15
C ALA A 113 -3.35 2.73 1.61
N LEU A 114 -2.28 2.82 2.40
CA LEU A 114 -0.97 2.26 2.05
C LEU A 114 -1.03 0.75 1.84
N GLN A 115 -1.69 0.03 2.75
CA GLN A 115 -1.86 -1.42 2.64
C GLN A 115 -2.58 -1.80 1.35
N ALA A 116 -3.71 -1.15 1.06
CA ALA A 116 -4.53 -1.44 -0.11
C ALA A 116 -3.82 -1.07 -1.43
N LEU A 117 -3.09 0.05 -1.49
CA LEU A 117 -2.29 0.44 -2.65
C LEU A 117 -1.19 -0.57 -2.95
N ILE A 118 -0.50 -1.04 -1.90
CA ILE A 118 0.57 -2.03 -2.03
C ILE A 118 -0.02 -3.38 -2.47
N ALA A 119 -1.07 -3.85 -1.81
CA ALA A 119 -1.73 -5.13 -2.11
C ALA A 119 -2.41 -5.14 -3.49
N GLY A 120 -2.95 -3.98 -3.92
CA GLY A 120 -3.61 -3.78 -5.21
C GLY A 120 -2.67 -3.85 -6.41
N GLY A 121 -1.37 -4.05 -6.19
CA GLY A 121 -0.41 -4.23 -7.27
C GLY A 121 0.00 -2.92 -7.92
N ALA A 122 0.05 -1.81 -7.16
CA ALA A 122 0.61 -0.53 -7.60
C ALA A 122 2.14 -0.58 -7.90
N ARG A 123 2.67 -1.76 -8.27
CA ARG A 123 4.07 -2.02 -8.61
C ARG A 123 4.51 -1.27 -9.87
N GLU A 124 3.58 -1.04 -10.80
CA GLU A 124 3.83 -0.45 -12.13
C GLU A 124 3.50 1.06 -12.21
N LEU A 125 2.77 1.59 -11.22
CA LEU A 125 2.33 2.98 -11.25
C LEU A 125 3.41 3.87 -10.65
N LYS A 126 4.33 4.36 -11.51
CA LYS A 126 5.20 5.51 -11.20
C LYS A 126 4.41 6.65 -10.54
N PHE A 127 3.13 6.77 -10.87
CA PHE A 127 2.19 7.72 -10.28
C PHE A 127 1.94 7.49 -8.79
N VAL A 128 1.74 6.25 -8.29
CA VAL A 128 1.52 6.02 -6.84
C VAL A 128 2.77 6.36 -6.05
N PHE A 129 3.96 6.14 -6.62
CA PHE A 129 5.22 6.64 -6.05
C PHE A 129 5.28 8.16 -6.07
N TYR A 130 4.95 8.83 -7.19
CA TYR A 130 4.90 10.29 -7.24
C TYR A 130 3.89 10.85 -6.22
N PHE A 131 2.74 10.20 -6.12
CA PHE A 131 1.66 10.55 -5.24
C PHE A 131 2.03 10.40 -3.76
N LEU A 132 2.52 9.22 -3.35
CA LEU A 132 2.98 8.97 -1.98
C LEU A 132 4.20 9.82 -1.61
N PHE A 133 5.13 10.06 -2.55
CA PHE A 133 6.37 10.82 -2.26
C PHE A 133 6.22 12.34 -2.39
N PHE A 134 5.28 12.85 -3.19
CA PHE A 134 5.09 14.28 -3.43
C PHE A 134 3.94 14.87 -2.59
N VAL A 135 2.88 14.09 -2.33
CA VAL A 135 1.70 14.55 -1.58
C VAL A 135 1.85 14.30 -0.07
N ILE A 136 2.56 13.23 0.34
CA ILE A 136 2.70 12.86 1.75
C ILE A 136 4.12 13.10 2.24
N ASP A 137 4.24 13.88 3.32
CA ASP A 137 5.51 14.11 4.02
C ASP A 137 6.20 12.78 4.35
N CYS A 138 7.43 12.57 3.85
CA CYS A 138 8.14 11.28 4.01
C CYS A 138 8.27 10.84 5.49
N GLY A 139 8.24 11.79 6.44
CA GLY A 139 8.24 11.49 7.87
C GLY A 139 6.93 10.87 8.39
N VAL A 140 5.78 11.22 7.81
CA VAL A 140 4.47 10.69 8.21
C VAL A 140 4.28 9.25 7.70
N LEU A 141 5.00 8.86 6.64
CA LEU A 141 4.94 7.51 6.06
C LEU A 141 5.75 6.47 6.82
N ILE A 142 6.81 6.85 7.54
CA ILE A 142 7.71 5.91 8.20
C ILE A 142 6.99 5.06 9.24
N GLN A 143 6.25 5.69 10.15
CA GLN A 143 5.56 4.97 11.22
C GLN A 143 4.46 4.01 10.69
N PRO A 144 3.54 4.42 9.79
CA PRO A 144 2.57 3.51 9.19
C PRO A 144 3.21 2.35 8.44
N LEU A 145 4.25 2.59 7.65
CA LEU A 145 4.95 1.53 6.92
C LEU A 145 5.69 0.56 7.85
N CYS A 146 6.26 1.08 8.95
CA CYS A 146 6.86 0.25 9.99
C CYS A 146 5.81 -0.64 10.69
N THR A 147 4.65 -0.09 11.02
CA THR A 147 3.54 -0.87 11.59
C THR A 147 3.04 -1.93 10.60
N LEU A 148 2.95 -1.57 9.32
CA LEU A 148 2.53 -2.50 8.26
C LEU A 148 3.53 -3.63 8.04
N SER A 149 4.83 -3.35 8.00
CA SER A 149 5.85 -4.38 7.79
C SER A 149 5.87 -5.43 8.91
N GLN A 150 5.46 -5.06 10.12
CA GLN A 150 5.33 -5.99 11.23
C GLN A 150 4.04 -6.83 11.17
N ASN A 151 2.92 -6.20 10.81
CA ASN A 151 1.59 -6.80 10.96
C ASN A 151 0.99 -7.38 9.66
N SER A 152 1.59 -7.12 8.50
CA SER A 152 1.08 -7.60 7.21
C SER A 152 1.40 -9.08 6.95
N ASN A 153 0.56 -9.73 6.14
CA ASN A 153 0.76 -11.10 5.67
C ASN A 153 2.08 -11.31 4.90
N LEU A 154 2.60 -12.55 4.92
CA LEU A 154 3.89 -12.92 4.31
C LEU A 154 3.97 -12.62 2.79
N ARG A 155 2.86 -12.52 2.08
CA ARG A 155 2.83 -12.18 0.64
C ARG A 155 3.08 -10.70 0.36
N ILE A 156 2.63 -9.82 1.26
CA ILE A 156 2.63 -8.36 1.06
C ILE A 156 3.84 -7.74 1.77
N ARG A 157 4.24 -8.33 2.90
CA ARG A 157 5.35 -7.89 3.74
C ARG A 157 6.65 -7.58 2.98
N PRO A 158 7.13 -8.44 2.05
CA PRO A 158 8.35 -8.17 1.30
C PRO A 158 8.28 -6.84 0.53
N GLU A 159 7.14 -6.56 -0.10
CA GLU A 159 6.97 -5.30 -0.83
C GLU A 159 6.97 -4.08 0.08
N ILE A 160 6.36 -4.17 1.27
CA ILE A 160 6.35 -3.08 2.25
C ILE A 160 7.78 -2.79 2.70
N VAL A 161 8.59 -3.83 2.92
CA VAL A 161 10.01 -3.72 3.29
C VAL A 161 10.83 -3.08 2.16
N LEU A 162 10.63 -3.47 0.90
CA LEU A 162 11.28 -2.82 -0.24
C LEU A 162 10.90 -1.33 -0.36
N LYS A 163 9.63 -1.00 -0.10
CA LYS A 163 9.14 0.39 -0.13
C LYS A 163 9.74 1.22 1.01
N LEU A 164 9.93 0.62 2.20
CA LEU A 164 10.71 1.22 3.28
C LEU A 164 12.15 1.47 2.86
N ALA A 165 12.82 0.51 2.21
CA ALA A 165 14.21 0.65 1.75
C ALA A 165 14.38 1.85 0.81
N ASN A 166 13.46 2.04 -0.14
CA ASN A 166 13.49 3.17 -1.07
C ASN A 166 13.26 4.54 -0.39
N LEU A 167 12.67 4.57 0.80
CA LEU A 167 12.45 5.80 1.56
C LEU A 167 13.66 6.18 2.42
N VAL A 168 14.54 5.23 2.74
CA VAL A 168 15.69 5.44 3.65
C VAL A 168 16.56 6.63 3.24
N PRO A 169 17.05 6.75 1.98
CA PRO A 169 17.93 7.86 1.60
C PRO A 169 17.30 9.24 1.83
N ARG A 170 16.00 9.37 1.57
CA ARG A 170 15.29 10.64 1.68
C ARG A 170 14.96 11.01 3.12
N VAL A 171 14.62 10.04 3.96
CA VAL A 171 14.26 10.29 5.36
C VAL A 171 15.52 10.48 6.21
N CYS A 172 16.62 9.79 5.91
CA CYS A 172 17.92 10.02 6.56
C CYS A 172 18.38 11.47 6.37
N GLN A 173 18.22 12.05 5.18
CA GLN A 173 18.63 13.44 4.89
C GLN A 173 17.72 14.51 5.52
N ARG A 174 16.41 14.24 5.67
CA ARG A 174 15.44 15.27 6.12
C ARG A 174 14.95 15.14 7.57
N LYS A 175 14.81 13.91 8.09
CA LYS A 175 14.21 13.61 9.41
C LYS A 175 14.89 12.43 10.11
N GLN A 176 16.21 12.51 10.33
CA GLN A 176 17.03 11.45 10.94
C GLN A 176 16.46 10.88 12.25
N LYS A 177 15.86 11.71 13.11
CA LYS A 177 15.23 11.26 14.37
C LYS A 177 14.10 10.23 14.17
N GLN A 178 13.34 10.32 13.07
CA GLN A 178 12.24 9.39 12.78
C GLN A 178 12.76 8.00 12.38
N VAL A 179 13.92 7.96 11.71
CA VAL A 179 14.62 6.70 11.39
C VAL A 179 15.04 5.99 12.67
N GLU A 180 15.58 6.74 13.63
CA GLU A 180 16.05 6.17 14.89
C GLU A 180 14.90 5.66 15.78
N ILE A 181 13.80 6.41 15.86
CA ILE A 181 12.68 6.09 16.76
C ILE A 181 11.80 4.97 16.20
N HIS A 182 11.54 4.94 14.89
CA HIS A 182 10.57 4.00 14.31
C HIS A 182 11.19 2.95 13.39
N LEU A 183 12.11 3.35 12.52
CA LEU A 183 12.65 2.45 11.48
C LEU A 183 13.65 1.45 12.05
N LEU A 184 14.61 1.89 12.88
CA LEU A 184 15.61 1.00 13.47
C LEU A 184 15.00 -0.10 14.35
N PRO A 185 14.08 0.19 15.31
CA PRO A 185 13.44 -0.86 16.10
C PRO A 185 12.66 -1.86 15.26
N THR A 186 11.99 -1.37 14.22
CA THR A 186 11.25 -2.23 13.27
C THR A 186 12.22 -3.11 12.47
N TYR A 187 13.32 -2.53 11.99
CA TYR A 187 14.37 -3.27 11.28
C TYR A 187 14.99 -4.36 12.15
N TRP A 188 15.31 -4.08 13.42
CA TRP A 188 15.82 -5.09 14.36
C TRP A 188 14.87 -6.27 14.55
N LYS A 189 13.57 -5.97 14.63
CA LYS A 189 12.50 -6.97 14.72
C LYS A 189 12.30 -7.73 13.40
N LEU A 190 12.53 -7.10 12.25
CA LEU A 190 12.50 -7.79 10.95
C LEU A 190 13.72 -8.72 10.78
N LEU A 191 14.90 -8.31 11.24
CA LEU A 191 16.09 -9.17 11.25
C LEU A 191 15.92 -10.41 12.13
N SER A 192 15.23 -10.30 13.28
CA SER A 192 14.98 -11.48 14.11
C SER A 192 14.05 -12.49 13.43
N LEU A 193 13.15 -12.04 12.54
CA LEU A 193 12.28 -12.91 11.76
C LEU A 193 13.05 -13.75 10.72
N LEU A 194 14.18 -13.28 10.21
CA LEU A 194 15.06 -14.06 9.31
C LEU A 194 15.54 -15.37 9.97
N ARG A 195 15.74 -15.35 11.28
CA ARG A 195 16.24 -16.51 12.04
C ARG A 195 15.14 -17.51 12.38
N GLY A 196 13.96 -17.03 12.74
CA GLY A 196 12.84 -17.86 13.18
C GLY A 196 12.37 -18.89 12.13
N GLN A 197 12.76 -18.72 10.87
CA GLN A 197 12.35 -19.58 9.75
C GLN A 197 13.42 -20.59 9.32
N ASN A 198 14.66 -20.45 9.80
CA ASN A 198 15.75 -21.39 9.49
C ASN A 198 15.75 -22.62 10.43
N SER A 199 14.85 -22.68 11.42
CA SER A 199 14.84 -23.73 12.46
C SER A 199 13.63 -24.68 12.41
N THR A 200 12.77 -24.61 11.40
CA THR A 200 11.69 -25.59 11.20
C THR A 200 11.79 -26.19 9.80
N THR A 201 12.15 -27.48 9.80
CA THR A 201 12.02 -28.49 8.75
C THR A 201 11.08 -28.15 7.59
N ILE A 202 11.62 -28.24 6.37
CA ILE A 202 10.95 -28.52 5.08
C ILE A 202 9.46 -28.11 5.01
N SER A 203 9.17 -27.00 4.32
CA SER A 203 7.83 -26.76 3.79
C SER A 203 7.90 -26.14 2.38
N THR A 204 7.25 -26.83 1.45
CA THR A 204 7.13 -26.59 0.01
C THR A 204 6.31 -25.34 -0.35
N SER A 205 6.73 -24.16 0.09
CA SER A 205 6.25 -22.87 -0.45
C SER A 205 7.35 -21.81 -0.46
N ALA A 206 8.43 -22.11 -1.18
CA ALA A 206 9.69 -21.34 -1.21
C ALA A 206 9.63 -19.97 -1.92
N SER A 207 8.50 -19.57 -2.50
CA SER A 207 8.44 -18.31 -3.27
C SER A 207 8.23 -17.06 -2.40
N GLY A 208 7.61 -17.20 -1.22
CA GLY A 208 7.31 -16.08 -0.31
C GLY A 208 8.39 -15.79 0.73
N SER A 209 9.11 -16.82 1.20
CA SER A 209 10.16 -16.70 2.21
C SER A 209 11.44 -16.09 1.63
N ASN A 210 11.85 -16.54 0.44
CA ASN A 210 13.03 -16.01 -0.25
C ASN A 210 12.86 -14.54 -0.60
N SER A 211 11.65 -14.12 -0.99
CA SER A 211 11.38 -12.72 -1.32
C SER A 211 11.44 -11.80 -0.11
N LEU A 212 11.02 -12.25 1.09
CA LEU A 212 11.17 -11.46 2.31
C LEU A 212 12.65 -11.28 2.69
N ASN A 213 13.45 -12.34 2.60
CA ASN A 213 14.89 -12.28 2.90
C ASN A 213 15.60 -11.30 1.97
N SER A 214 15.36 -11.41 0.65
CA SER A 214 15.88 -10.46 -0.33
C SER A 214 15.44 -9.02 -0.04
N SER A 215 14.19 -8.81 0.38
CA SER A 215 13.69 -7.47 0.72
C SER A 215 14.37 -6.89 1.95
N ILE A 216 14.60 -7.71 2.98
CA ILE A 216 15.32 -7.30 4.18
C ILE A 216 16.78 -6.99 3.85
N HIS A 217 17.44 -7.78 2.99
CA HIS A 217 18.78 -7.45 2.50
C HIS A 217 18.82 -6.08 1.80
N VAL A 218 17.89 -5.79 0.89
CA VAL A 218 17.83 -4.48 0.22
C VAL A 218 17.64 -3.34 1.23
N LEU A 219 16.81 -3.54 2.27
CA LEU A 219 16.67 -2.58 3.36
C LEU A 219 17.97 -2.43 4.17
N THR A 220 18.68 -3.52 4.45
CA THR A 220 20.00 -3.51 5.10
C THR A 220 21.00 -2.71 4.27
N MET A 221 21.04 -2.92 2.95
CA MET A 221 21.92 -2.17 2.04
C MET A 221 21.63 -0.68 2.13
N ALA A 222 20.35 -0.30 1.96
CA ALA A 222 19.95 1.10 1.97
C ALA A 222 20.29 1.80 3.29
N LEU A 223 20.11 1.12 4.43
CA LEU A 223 20.48 1.65 5.74
C LEU A 223 22.00 1.77 5.90
N TYR A 224 22.77 0.79 5.43
CA TYR A 224 24.23 0.80 5.55
C TYR A 224 24.87 1.85 4.64
N THR A 225 24.34 2.05 3.42
CA THR A 225 24.82 3.11 2.52
C THR A 225 24.66 4.51 3.12
N GLU A 226 23.58 4.75 3.86
CA GLU A 226 23.29 6.08 4.43
C GLU A 226 23.90 6.31 5.83
N LEU A 227 24.00 5.26 6.65
CA LEU A 227 24.48 5.38 8.05
C LEU A 227 25.90 4.82 8.26
N GLY A 228 26.42 4.02 7.33
CA GLY A 228 27.73 3.39 7.43
C GLY A 228 27.93 2.57 8.71
N SER A 229 29.09 2.72 9.32
CA SER A 229 29.48 2.06 10.58
C SER A 229 28.63 2.46 11.79
N VAL A 230 27.96 3.62 11.75
CA VAL A 230 27.06 4.09 12.81
C VAL A 230 25.85 3.17 12.96
N LEU A 231 25.46 2.46 11.90
CA LEU A 231 24.41 1.44 11.98
C LEU A 231 24.78 0.30 12.94
N ILE A 232 26.04 -0.14 12.89
CA ILE A 232 26.56 -1.23 13.73
C ILE A 232 26.68 -0.76 15.17
N GLU A 233 27.14 0.47 15.39
CA GLU A 233 27.23 1.09 16.72
C GLU A 233 25.86 1.23 17.39
N LYS A 234 24.85 1.70 16.63
CA LYS A 234 23.46 1.79 17.09
C LYS A 234 22.83 0.44 17.34
N ALA A 235 23.18 -0.57 16.54
CA ALA A 235 22.74 -1.93 16.78
C ALA A 235 23.35 -2.48 18.08
N SER A 236 24.64 -2.25 18.34
CA SER A 236 25.30 -2.69 19.58
C SER A 236 24.80 -1.99 20.84
N SER A 237 24.30 -0.76 20.70
CA SER A 237 23.75 0.02 21.81
C SER A 237 22.27 -0.26 22.09
N SER A 238 21.59 -1.03 21.24
CA SER A 238 20.16 -1.28 21.35
C SER A 238 19.87 -2.59 22.09
N SER A 239 19.05 -2.52 23.14
CA SER A 239 18.58 -3.70 23.90
C SER A 239 17.69 -4.65 23.09
N LEU A 240 17.20 -4.23 21.93
CA LEU A 240 16.35 -5.02 21.04
C LEU A 240 17.15 -5.94 20.11
N VAL A 241 18.46 -5.76 20.01
CA VAL A 241 19.33 -6.51 19.10
C VAL A 241 20.05 -7.60 19.90
N THR A 242 19.77 -8.86 19.57
CA THR A 242 20.52 -9.98 20.16
C THR A 242 21.95 -10.02 19.61
N PRO A 243 22.94 -10.53 20.37
CA PRO A 243 24.33 -10.68 19.91
C PRO A 243 24.44 -11.46 18.59
N GLN A 244 23.50 -12.37 18.38
CA GLN A 244 23.40 -13.20 17.19
C GLN A 244 22.80 -12.45 15.97
N ASN A 245 21.95 -11.45 16.17
CA ASN A 245 21.49 -10.56 15.10
C ASN A 245 22.58 -9.56 14.69
N LEU A 246 23.45 -9.15 15.62
CA LEU A 246 24.63 -8.35 15.32
C LEU A 246 25.62 -9.09 14.43
N GLN A 247 25.83 -10.38 14.67
CA GLN A 247 26.70 -11.20 13.83
C GLN A 247 26.14 -11.32 12.40
N LEU A 248 24.85 -11.58 12.26
CA LEU A 248 24.20 -11.64 10.96
C LEU A 248 24.26 -10.27 10.24
N LEU A 249 24.02 -9.17 10.95
CA LEU A 249 24.19 -7.83 10.37
C LEU A 249 25.61 -7.60 9.86
N ARG A 250 26.63 -8.01 10.62
CA ARG A 250 28.04 -7.91 10.21
C ARG A 250 28.33 -8.75 8.97
N GLU A 251 27.85 -9.99 8.90
CA GLU A 251 27.98 -10.87 7.74
C GLU A 251 27.31 -10.28 6.50
N LEU A 252 26.13 -9.66 6.66
CA LEU A 252 25.45 -8.98 5.57
C LEU A 252 26.20 -7.73 5.12
N CYS A 253 26.74 -6.94 6.05
CA CYS A 253 27.53 -5.74 5.76
C CYS A 253 28.88 -6.04 5.08
N THR A 254 29.53 -7.16 5.43
CA THR A 254 30.79 -7.57 4.77
C THR A 254 30.57 -7.94 3.31
N ASN A 255 29.45 -8.59 2.97
CA ASN A 255 29.13 -8.98 1.59
C ASN A 255 28.82 -7.77 0.69
N ILE A 256 28.33 -6.66 1.26
CA ILE A 256 28.11 -5.37 0.53
C ILE A 256 29.42 -4.73 0.12
N SER A 257 30.46 -4.89 0.94
CA SER A 257 31.74 -4.20 0.73
C SER A 257 32.61 -4.90 -0.33
N THR A 258 32.18 -6.07 -0.80
CA THR A 258 32.90 -6.94 -1.76
C THR A 258 32.29 -6.96 -3.17
N GLU A 259 31.12 -6.33 -3.37
CA GLU A 259 30.49 -6.10 -4.69
C GLU A 259 30.68 -4.64 -5.14
#